data_AF-A0A8S8YAU2-F1
#
_entry.id   AF-A0A8S8YAU2-F1
#
_cell.length_a   1.000
_cell.length_b   1.000
_cell.length_c   1.000
_cell.angle_alpha   90.00
_cell.angle_beta   90.00
_cell.angle_gamma   90.00
#
_symmetry.space_group_name_H-M   'P 1'
#
loop_
_entity.id
_entity.type
_entity.pdbx_description
1 polymer ?
#
loop_
_entity_poly.entity_id
_entity_poly.type
_entity_poly.pdbx_seq_one_letter_code
_entity_poly.pdbx_strand_id
1 'polypeptide(L)' 'MLYNGGAEGQDTELRDEFLRFDRSLLVNDPRRKEPKHQLGRGARRKKQKSYR' A
#
# COMPACT_ATOMS: atom_id res chain seq x y z
N MET A 1 8.69 16.49 -24.52
CA MET A 1 9.84 15.93 -23.80
C MET A 1 9.51 14.47 -23.55
N LEU A 2 10.15 13.56 -24.28
CA LEU A 2 9.96 12.12 -24.09
C LEU A 2 11.11 11.62 -23.21
N TYR A 3 10.80 10.94 -22.11
CA TYR A 3 11.83 10.33 -21.25
C TYR A 3 12.61 9.28 -22.06
N ASN A 4 13.93 9.23 -21.85
CA ASN A 4 14.89 8.43 -22.62
C ASN A 4 14.75 8.52 -24.16
N GLY A 5 14.23 9.63 -24.70
CA GLY A 5 14.06 9.81 -26.14
C GLY A 5 13.13 8.78 -26.82
N GLY A 6 12.35 8.03 -26.04
CA GLY A 6 11.52 6.93 -26.55
C GLY A 6 12.28 5.63 -26.85
N ALA A 7 13.52 5.48 -26.38
CA ALA A 7 14.28 4.25 -26.54
C ALA A 7 13.70 3.10 -25.71
N GLU A 8 13.70 1.89 -26.28
CA GLU A 8 13.27 0.69 -25.58
C GLU A 8 14.28 0.26 -24.51
N GLY A 9 13.81 -0.06 -23.31
CA GLY A 9 14.67 -0.51 -22.21
C GLY A 9 14.18 -0.03 -20.85
N GLN A 10 15.00 -0.24 -19.81
CA GLN A 10 14.71 0.31 -18.49
C GLN A 10 15.11 1.78 -18.42
N ASP A 11 14.12 2.64 -18.29
CA ASP A 11 14.30 4.08 -18.09
C ASP A 11 14.31 4.40 -16.60
N THR A 12 15.49 4.74 -16.08
CA THR A 12 15.66 5.09 -14.66
C THR A 12 15.16 6.49 -14.35
N GLU A 13 15.25 7.44 -15.29
CA GLU A 13 14.79 8.83 -15.08
C GLU A 13 13.26 8.89 -14.95
N LEU A 14 12.55 8.16 -15.81
CA LEU A 14 11.10 8.04 -15.73
C LEU A 14 10.65 7.33 -14.45
N ARG A 15 11.37 6.28 -14.06
CA ARG A 15 11.10 5.56 -12.81
C ARG A 15 11.28 6.48 -11.59
N ASP A 16 12.34 7.27 -11.56
CA ASP A 16 12.64 8.18 -10.44
C ASP A 16 11.61 9.31 -10.34
N GLU A 17 11.13 9.81 -11.47
CA GLU A 17 10.03 10.79 -11.51
C GLU A 17 8.74 10.21 -10.90
N PHE A 18 8.37 8.98 -11.28
CA PHE A 18 7.21 8.32 -10.67
C PHE A 18 7.39 8.06 -9.18
N LEU A 19 8.59 7.69 -8.73
CA LEU A 19 8.88 7.53 -7.30
C LEU A 19 8.82 8.84 -6.53
N ARG A 20 9.25 9.96 -7.14
CA ARG A 20 9.15 11.30 -6.57
C ARG A 20 7.69 11.72 -6.36
N PHE A 21 6.83 11.38 -7.31
CA PHE A 21 5.41 11.69 -7.24
C PHE A 21 4.63 10.74 -6.34
N ASP A 22 4.52 9.46 -6.74
CA ASP A 22 3.84 8.43 -5.96
C ASP A 22 4.37 7.02 -6.28
N ARG A 23 4.93 6.37 -5.26
CA ARG A 23 5.41 4.98 -5.31
C ARG A 23 4.32 3.97 -5.67
N SER A 24 3.06 4.24 -5.33
CA SER A 24 1.94 3.33 -5.56
C SER A 24 1.67 3.06 -7.05
N LEU A 25 2.13 3.96 -7.93
CA LEU A 25 2.04 3.82 -9.38
C LEU A 25 2.94 2.69 -9.94
N LEU A 26 4.02 2.37 -9.23
CA LEU A 26 5.00 1.36 -9.64
C LEU A 26 4.93 0.08 -8.80
N VAL A 27 4.53 0.19 -7.54
CA VAL A 27 4.53 -0.94 -6.60
C VAL A 27 3.18 -1.04 -5.92
N ASN A 28 2.60 -2.24 -5.97
CA ASN A 28 1.33 -2.52 -5.30
C ASN A 28 1.44 -2.37 -3.78
N ASP A 29 0.34 -1.94 -3.16
CA ASP A 29 0.22 -1.85 -1.70
C ASP A 29 0.14 -3.25 -1.06
N PRO A 30 1.08 -3.65 -0.18
CA PRO A 30 1.06 -4.96 0.45
C PRO A 30 0.04 -5.08 1.59
N ARG A 31 -0.64 -4.00 2.00
CA ARG A 31 -1.56 -4.01 3.15
C ARG A 31 -2.73 -4.97 2.92
N ARG A 32 -2.98 -5.84 3.91
CA ARG A 32 -4.11 -6.78 3.92
C ARG A 32 -4.98 -6.58 5.14
N LYS A 33 -6.27 -6.88 5.02
CA LYS A 33 -7.21 -6.81 6.13
C LYS A 33 -6.86 -7.85 7.19
N GLU A 34 -6.68 -7.41 8.42
CA GLU A 34 -6.43 -8.32 9.54
C GLU A 34 -7.63 -9.24 9.80
N PRO A 35 -7.39 -10.53 10.11
CA PRO A 35 -8.47 -11.47 10.41
C PRO A 35 -9.18 -11.12 11.71
N LYS A 36 -10.43 -11.58 11.85
CA LYS A 36 -11.21 -11.39 13.09
C LYS A 36 -10.66 -12.27 14.20
N HIS A 37 -10.48 -11.70 15.39
CA HIS A 37 -10.18 -12.46 16.60
C HIS A 37 -11.42 -12.75 17.43
N GLN A 38 -11.37 -13.81 18.24
CA GLN A 38 -12.45 -14.18 19.16
C GLN A 38 -12.72 -13.08 20.21
N LEU A 39 -13.90 -13.12 20.82
CA LEU A 39 -14.36 -12.19 21.87
C LEU A 39 -14.53 -10.72 21.42
N GLY A 40 -14.64 -10.51 20.11
CA GLY A 40 -14.76 -9.19 19.49
C GLY A 40 -15.59 -9.20 18.22
N ARG A 41 -16.00 -8.00 17.78
CA ARG A 41 -16.68 -7.82 16.49
C ARG A 41 -15.72 -7.70 15.31
N GLY A 42 -14.43 -7.47 15.56
CA GLY A 42 -13.42 -7.29 14.52
C GLY A 42 -12.05 -7.81 14.94
N ALA A 43 -11.03 -7.47 14.14
CA ALA A 43 -9.65 -7.85 14.43
C ALA A 43 -9.23 -7.40 15.84
N ARG A 44 -9.45 -6.13 16.17
CA ARG A 44 -8.94 -5.55 17.43
C ARG A 44 -10.02 -5.25 18.47
N ARG A 45 -11.22 -4.82 18.04
CA ARG A 45 -12.30 -4.39 18.95
C ARG A 45 -12.82 -5.54 19.81
N LYS A 46 -12.73 -5.39 21.13
CA LYS A 46 -13.29 -6.31 22.14
C LYS A 46 -14.70 -5.91 22.59
N LYS A 47 -15.44 -6.86 23.15
CA LYS A 47 -16.71 -6.57 23.84
C LYS A 47 -16.44 -5.75 25.12
N GLN A 48 -17.31 -4.80 25.44
CA GLN A 48 -17.23 -4.04 26.70
C GLN A 48 -17.51 -4.98 27.88
N LYS A 49 -16.69 -4.90 28.93
CA LYS A 49 -16.87 -5.69 30.15
C LYS A 49 -17.84 -4.97 31.12
N SER A 50 -18.60 -5.75 31.88
CA SER A 50 -19.42 -5.30 33.01
C SER A 50 -19.03 -6.09 34.26
N TYR A 51 -18.76 -5.42 35.37
CA TYR A 51 -18.15 -6.00 36.57
C TYR A 51 -19.07 -6.11 37.79
N ARG A 52 -20.35 -5.76 37.67
CA ARG A 52 -21.28 -5.73 38.81
C ARG A 52 -21.15 -6.99 39.67
#